data_AF-A0A7Y2L0D2-F1
#
_entry.id   AF-A0A7Y2L0D2-F1
#
_cell.length_a   1.000
_cell.length_b   1.000
_cell.length_c   1.000
_cell.angle_alpha   90.00
_cell.angle_beta   90.00
_cell.angle_gamma   90.00
#
_symmetry.space_group_name_H-M   'P 1'
#
loop_
_entity.id
_entity.type
_entity.pdbx_description
1 polymer ?
#
loop_
_entity_poly.entity_id
_entity_poly.type
_entity_poly.pdbx_seq_one_letter_code
_entity_poly.pdbx_strand_id
1 'polypeptide(L)'
;IDMAAAAGIRVNRGIEVSRLLKTSHDNIYALGDCAEVDGLSLLYVMPLMSCARALAQTLAGNPTAVSYGAMPITVKTPVCPLVVSPVPRGHEGVWTVEGQGADIKALCRDAEGKLLGYALTGEAVREKLALNKELPALLA
;
A
#
# COMPACT_ATOMS: atom_id res chain seq x y z
N ILE A 1 -2.92 0.11 19.40
CA ILE A 1 -4.34 0.45 19.10
C ILE A 1 -5.21 0.49 20.37
N ASP A 2 -4.67 0.05 21.50
CA ASP A 2 -5.38 -0.20 22.75
C ASP A 2 -6.07 1.05 23.33
N MET A 3 -5.44 2.22 23.23
CA MET A 3 -6.05 3.48 23.66
C MET A 3 -7.32 3.82 22.88
N ALA A 4 -7.32 3.60 21.56
CA ALA A 4 -8.49 3.83 20.73
C ALA A 4 -9.61 2.83 21.06
N ALA A 5 -9.25 1.56 21.26
CA ALA A 5 -10.18 0.52 21.67
C ALA A 5 -10.84 0.83 23.04
N ALA A 6 -10.03 1.24 24.03
CA ALA A 6 -10.51 1.65 25.34
C ALA A 6 -11.44 2.88 25.28
N ALA A 7 -11.24 3.76 24.29
CA ALA A 7 -12.11 4.90 24.01
C ALA A 7 -13.37 4.55 23.19
N GLY A 8 -13.61 3.26 22.90
CA GLY A 8 -14.76 2.81 22.11
C GLY A 8 -14.64 3.05 20.60
N ILE A 9 -13.48 3.49 20.11
CA ILE A 9 -13.23 3.63 18.68
C ILE A 9 -13.04 2.25 18.07
N ARG A 10 -13.71 1.97 16.94
CA ARG A 10 -13.52 0.71 16.19
C ARG A 10 -12.07 0.53 15.78
N VAL A 11 -11.54 -0.66 16.04
CA VAL A 11 -10.19 -1.09 15.70
C VAL A 11 -10.23 -2.51 15.13
N ASN A 12 -9.26 -2.82 14.28
CA ASN A 12 -8.95 -4.17 13.82
C ASN A 12 -7.43 -4.39 13.92
N ARG A 13 -6.71 -4.45 12.79
CA ARG A 13 -5.23 -4.42 12.81
C ARG A 13 -4.73 -3.00 13.12
N GLY A 14 -5.46 -1.99 12.64
CA GLY A 14 -5.28 -0.57 12.97
C GLY A 14 -6.55 0.07 13.52
N ILE A 15 -6.50 1.37 13.78
CA ILE A 15 -7.70 2.19 13.99
C ILE A 15 -8.46 2.23 12.67
N GLU A 16 -9.68 1.69 12.66
CA GLU A 16 -10.48 1.65 11.44
C GLU A 16 -10.92 3.05 11.04
N VAL A 17 -10.60 3.43 9.80
CA VAL A 17 -11.01 4.71 9.23
C VAL A 17 -11.55 4.54 7.82
N SER A 18 -12.49 5.40 7.46
CA SER A 18 -12.97 5.52 6.08
C SER A 18 -11.89 6.15 5.18
N ARG A 19 -12.18 6.27 3.88
CA ARG A 19 -11.30 7.01 2.95
C ARG A 19 -11.21 8.50 3.23
N LEU A 20 -12.08 9.07 4.07
CA LEU A 20 -11.93 10.44 4.59
C LEU A 20 -11.06 10.49 5.85
N LEU A 21 -10.46 9.36 6.24
CA LEU A 21 -9.65 9.14 7.44
C LEU A 21 -10.39 9.36 8.77
N LYS A 22 -11.72 9.39 8.72
CA LYS A 22 -12.57 9.52 9.89
C LYS A 22 -12.73 8.17 10.57
N THR A 23 -12.57 8.15 11.89
CA THR A 23 -12.81 6.96 12.72
C THR A 23 -14.31 6.69 12.87
N SER A 24 -14.68 5.68 13.65
CA SER A 24 -16.07 5.44 14.08
C SER A 24 -16.68 6.56 14.94
N HIS A 25 -15.86 7.47 15.48
CA HIS A 25 -16.32 8.59 16.30
C HIS A 25 -16.23 9.90 15.51
N ASP A 26 -17.21 10.77 15.72
CA ASP A 26 -17.23 12.10 15.13
C ASP A 26 -16.02 12.91 15.58
N ASN A 27 -15.50 13.75 14.67
CA ASN A 27 -14.39 14.66 14.90
C ASN A 27 -13.03 14.00 15.24
N ILE A 28 -12.93 12.67 15.24
CA ILE A 28 -11.67 11.93 15.47
C ILE A 28 -11.21 11.26 14.16
N TYR A 29 -9.95 11.47 13.81
CA TYR A 29 -9.31 10.98 12.59
C TYR A 29 -8.02 10.21 12.91
N ALA A 30 -7.58 9.33 12.02
CA ALA A 30 -6.31 8.62 12.14
C ALA A 30 -5.63 8.44 10.77
N LEU A 31 -4.29 8.46 10.76
CA LEU A 31 -3.46 8.23 9.57
C LEU A 31 -2.10 7.65 9.97
N GLY A 32 -1.38 7.12 8.98
CA GLY A 32 -0.06 6.51 9.20
C GLY A 32 -0.18 5.10 9.78
N ASP A 33 0.87 4.65 10.45
CA ASP A 33 1.03 3.25 10.87
C ASP A 33 -0.03 2.77 11.86
N CYS A 34 -0.70 3.69 12.57
CA CYS A 34 -1.78 3.34 13.49
C CYS A 34 -3.13 3.13 12.80
N ALA A 35 -3.28 3.53 11.53
CA ALA A 35 -4.56 3.52 10.83
C ALA A 35 -4.74 2.29 9.94
N GLU A 36 -5.99 1.84 9.83
CA GLU A 36 -6.47 0.88 8.86
C GLU A 36 -7.50 1.58 7.96
N VAL A 37 -7.05 2.00 6.77
CA VAL A 37 -7.82 2.82 5.84
C VAL A 37 -8.55 1.90 4.87
N ASP A 38 -9.89 1.86 4.94
CA ASP A 38 -10.71 0.99 4.08
C ASP A 38 -10.23 -0.48 4.09
N GLY A 39 -9.90 -0.98 5.28
CA GLY A 39 -9.37 -2.33 5.49
C GLY A 39 -7.86 -2.51 5.18
N LEU A 40 -7.18 -1.46 4.69
CA LEU A 40 -5.75 -1.51 4.35
C LEU A 40 -4.91 -0.91 5.49
N SER A 41 -4.01 -1.73 6.04
CA SER A 41 -3.02 -1.30 7.03
C SER A 41 -1.62 -1.40 6.42
N LEU A 42 -1.15 -0.27 5.87
CA LEU A 42 0.07 -0.16 5.05
C LEU A 42 1.16 0.60 5.82
N LEU A 43 2.11 -0.14 6.39
CA LEU A 43 3.14 0.37 7.32
C LEU A 43 4.35 0.97 6.60
N TYR A 44 4.11 1.95 5.72
CA TYR A 44 5.17 2.66 4.99
C TYR A 44 4.71 4.04 4.50
N VAL A 45 5.68 4.84 4.04
CA VAL A 45 5.52 6.29 3.89
C VAL A 45 4.59 6.72 2.75
N MET A 46 4.54 6.00 1.63
CA MET A 46 3.76 6.45 0.46
C MET A 46 2.24 6.56 0.75
N PRO A 47 1.58 5.55 1.36
CA PRO A 47 0.20 5.65 1.84
C PRO A 47 0.02 6.78 2.86
N LEU A 48 0.93 6.92 3.83
CA LEU A 48 0.90 7.98 4.84
C LEU A 48 0.84 9.37 4.18
N MET A 49 1.68 9.61 3.16
CA MET A 49 1.71 10.90 2.47
C MET A 49 0.41 11.17 1.68
N SER A 50 -0.21 10.15 1.09
CA SER A 50 -1.53 10.30 0.45
C SER A 50 -2.62 10.60 1.47
N CYS A 51 -2.59 9.94 2.63
CA CYS A 51 -3.48 10.23 3.75
C CYS A 51 -3.34 11.67 4.24
N ALA A 52 -2.11 12.12 4.50
CA ALA A 52 -1.85 13.46 5.02
C ALA A 52 -2.41 14.55 4.10
N ARG A 53 -2.20 14.42 2.78
CA ARG A 53 -2.74 15.37 1.79
C ARG A 53 -4.27 15.41 1.78
N ALA A 54 -4.92 14.25 1.76
CA ALA A 54 -6.38 14.17 1.72
C ALA A 54 -7.03 14.66 3.02
N LEU A 55 -6.46 14.28 4.17
CA LEU A 55 -6.97 14.70 5.47
C LEU A 55 -6.78 16.20 5.69
N ALA A 56 -5.67 16.79 5.25
CA ALA A 56 -5.47 18.23 5.32
C ALA A 56 -6.58 19.01 4.60
N GLN A 57 -6.99 18.56 3.39
CA GLN A 57 -8.12 19.15 2.67
C GLN A 57 -9.45 18.96 3.41
N THR A 58 -9.68 17.75 3.93
CA THR A 58 -10.90 17.43 4.69
C THR A 58 -11.04 18.31 5.94
N LEU A 59 -9.95 18.50 6.69
CA LEU A 59 -9.91 19.38 7.86
C LEU A 59 -10.05 20.87 7.50
N ALA A 60 -9.67 21.26 6.28
CA ALA A 60 -9.86 22.60 5.74
C ALA A 60 -11.26 22.85 5.15
N GLY A 61 -12.22 21.93 5.34
CA GLY A 61 -13.60 22.07 4.85
C GLY A 61 -13.82 21.58 3.42
N ASN A 62 -12.85 20.87 2.83
CA ASN A 62 -12.97 20.26 1.51
C ASN A 62 -12.86 18.72 1.62
N PRO A 63 -13.97 18.00 1.87
CA PRO A 63 -13.97 16.55 2.03
C PRO A 63 -13.28 15.84 0.87
N THR A 64 -12.14 15.20 1.14
CA THR A 64 -11.27 14.61 0.12
C THR A 64 -10.98 13.16 0.49
N ALA A 65 -11.45 12.23 -0.35
CA ALA A 65 -11.17 10.82 -0.18
C ALA A 65 -9.73 10.49 -0.56
N VAL A 66 -9.12 9.61 0.22
CA VAL A 66 -7.83 9.00 -0.08
C VAL A 66 -7.96 8.04 -1.25
N SER A 67 -6.99 8.13 -2.17
CA SER A 67 -6.76 7.17 -3.24
C SER A 67 -5.31 6.69 -3.18
N TYR A 68 -5.11 5.40 -3.40
CA TYR A 68 -3.80 4.76 -3.49
C TYR A 68 -3.61 4.16 -4.87
N GLY A 69 -2.70 4.77 -5.65
CA GLY A 69 -2.18 4.15 -6.88
C GLY A 69 -1.29 2.94 -6.59
N ALA A 70 -0.43 2.59 -7.54
CA ALA A 70 0.62 1.60 -7.30
C ALA A 70 1.62 2.13 -6.27
N MET A 71 1.87 1.37 -5.20
CA MET A 71 2.75 1.78 -4.10
C MET A 71 3.79 0.70 -3.77
N PRO A 72 4.78 0.46 -4.65
CA PRO A 72 5.83 -0.52 -4.39
C PRO A 72 6.71 -0.11 -3.21
N ILE A 73 7.19 -1.12 -2.47
CA ILE A 73 8.03 -0.97 -1.29
C ILE A 73 9.49 -1.20 -1.71
N THR A 74 10.36 -0.23 -1.43
CA THR A 74 11.81 -0.38 -1.60
C THR A 74 12.44 -0.77 -0.27
N VAL A 75 13.07 -1.95 -0.22
CA VAL A 75 13.80 -2.45 0.94
C VAL A 75 15.26 -2.00 0.82
N LYS A 76 15.78 -1.35 1.85
CA LYS A 76 17.08 -0.67 1.84
C LYS A 76 18.22 -1.62 2.21
N THR A 77 18.45 -2.64 1.39
CA THR A 77 19.52 -3.63 1.53
C THR A 77 20.55 -3.45 0.41
N PRO A 78 21.59 -2.60 0.57
CA PRO A 78 22.46 -2.23 -0.54
C PRO A 78 23.21 -3.39 -1.22
N VAL A 79 23.52 -4.47 -0.48
CA VAL A 79 24.22 -5.66 -0.99
C VAL A 79 23.34 -6.48 -1.94
N CYS A 80 22.03 -6.45 -1.75
CA CYS A 80 21.03 -7.05 -2.64
C CYS A 80 19.80 -6.16 -2.61
N PRO A 81 19.77 -5.11 -3.46
CA PRO A 81 18.63 -4.20 -3.52
C PRO A 81 17.34 -4.97 -3.78
N LEU A 82 16.26 -4.59 -3.11
CA LEU A 82 14.98 -5.28 -3.24
C LEU A 82 13.85 -4.26 -3.39
N VAL A 83 13.00 -4.48 -4.39
CA VAL A 83 11.74 -3.76 -4.56
C VAL A 83 10.61 -4.77 -4.70
N VAL A 84 9.55 -4.61 -3.92
CA VAL A 84 8.40 -5.50 -3.92
C VAL A 84 7.10 -4.70 -4.10
N SER A 85 6.22 -5.18 -4.96
CA SER A 85 4.82 -4.78 -5.01
C SER A 85 3.96 -6.01 -4.75
N PRO A 86 3.37 -6.15 -3.54
CA PRO A 86 2.50 -7.27 -3.23
C PRO A 86 1.27 -7.30 -4.14
N VAL A 87 0.72 -8.50 -4.35
CA VAL A 87 -0.59 -8.69 -4.98
C VAL A 87 -1.66 -8.07 -4.08
N PRO A 88 -2.57 -7.21 -4.61
CA PRO A 88 -3.66 -6.66 -3.82
C PRO A 88 -4.55 -7.75 -3.21
N ARG A 89 -5.14 -7.49 -2.03
CA ARG A 89 -6.03 -8.44 -1.37
C ARG A 89 -7.21 -8.82 -2.27
N GLY A 90 -7.59 -10.10 -2.28
CA GLY A 90 -8.70 -10.60 -3.08
C GLY A 90 -8.35 -10.89 -4.55
N HIS A 91 -7.09 -10.66 -4.95
CA HIS A 91 -6.58 -11.08 -6.25
C HIS A 91 -5.71 -12.32 -6.11
N GLU A 92 -5.81 -13.21 -7.09
CA GLU A 92 -4.94 -14.36 -7.26
C GLU A 92 -4.27 -14.28 -8.64
N GLY A 93 -3.04 -14.79 -8.72
CA GLY A 93 -2.28 -14.79 -9.96
C GLY A 93 -1.18 -15.84 -9.93
N VAL A 94 -0.59 -16.08 -11.10
CA VAL A 94 0.49 -17.02 -11.30
C VAL A 94 1.82 -16.28 -11.20
N TRP A 95 2.72 -16.79 -10.37
CA TRP A 95 4.08 -16.28 -10.25
C TRP A 95 5.01 -16.94 -11.26
N THR A 96 5.68 -16.13 -12.06
CA THR A 96 6.82 -16.56 -12.88
C THR A 96 8.09 -15.95 -12.32
N VAL A 97 9.15 -16.76 -12.22
CA VAL A 97 10.44 -16.34 -11.67
C VAL A 97 11.50 -16.53 -12.75
N GLU A 98 12.22 -15.46 -13.07
CA GLU A 98 13.35 -15.48 -13.98
C GLU A 98 14.56 -14.78 -13.36
N GLY A 99 15.74 -15.03 -13.95
CA GLY A 99 17.01 -14.52 -13.45
C GLY A 99 17.88 -15.59 -12.79
N GLN A 100 19.03 -15.17 -12.28
CA GLN A 100 20.03 -16.05 -11.68
C GLN A 100 20.76 -15.34 -10.54
N GLY A 101 21.26 -16.11 -9.57
CA GLY A 101 22.01 -15.56 -8.44
C GLY A 101 21.18 -14.56 -7.62
N ALA A 102 21.70 -13.34 -7.46
CA ALA A 102 21.04 -12.26 -6.72
C ALA A 102 20.08 -11.44 -7.60
N ASP A 103 20.06 -11.65 -8.91
CA ASP A 103 19.31 -10.84 -9.87
C ASP A 103 18.04 -11.60 -10.29
N ILE A 104 17.01 -11.51 -9.46
CA ILE A 104 15.75 -12.25 -9.64
C ILE A 104 14.63 -11.27 -9.97
N LYS A 105 13.85 -11.61 -11.00
CA LYS A 105 12.58 -10.98 -11.33
C LYS A 105 11.46 -11.99 -11.16
N ALA A 106 10.66 -11.79 -10.12
CA ALA A 106 9.43 -12.54 -9.91
C ALA A 106 8.24 -11.65 -10.26
N LEU A 107 7.40 -12.07 -11.19
CA LEU A 107 6.20 -11.34 -11.62
C LEU A 107 4.96 -12.18 -11.32
N CYS A 108 3.92 -11.54 -10.80
CA CYS A 108 2.61 -12.16 -10.62
C CYS A 108 1.64 -11.58 -11.65
N ARG A 109 1.04 -12.43 -12.47
CA ARG A 109 0.05 -12.04 -13.48
C ARG A 109 -1.27 -12.78 -13.28
N ASP A 110 -2.38 -12.12 -13.57
CA ASP A 110 -3.71 -12.75 -13.61
C ASP A 110 -3.90 -13.62 -14.87
N ALA A 111 -5.09 -14.20 -15.02
CA ALA A 111 -5.42 -15.07 -16.15
C ALA A 111 -5.38 -14.33 -17.50
N GLU A 112 -5.62 -13.02 -17.48
CA GLU A 112 -5.57 -12.12 -18.64
C GLU A 112 -4.15 -11.59 -18.93
N GLY A 113 -3.16 -11.96 -18.12
CA GLY A 113 -1.76 -11.58 -18.28
C GLY A 113 -1.41 -10.19 -17.72
N LYS A 114 -2.33 -9.53 -17.00
CA LYS A 114 -2.07 -8.24 -16.36
C LYS A 114 -1.24 -8.41 -15.11
N LEU A 115 -0.28 -7.51 -14.90
CA LEU A 115 0.59 -7.54 -13.74
C LEU A 115 -0.18 -7.16 -12.47
N LEU A 116 -0.18 -8.06 -11.48
CA LEU A 116 -0.78 -7.84 -10.17
C LEU A 116 0.26 -7.44 -9.11
N GLY A 117 1.49 -7.93 -9.25
CA GLY A 117 2.56 -7.71 -8.28
C GLY A 117 3.91 -8.20 -8.79
N TYR A 118 4.97 -7.84 -8.08
CA TYR A 118 6.33 -8.28 -8.41
C TYR A 118 7.22 -8.34 -7.16
N ALA A 119 8.32 -9.09 -7.25
CA ALA A 119 9.49 -8.95 -6.40
C ALA A 119 10.75 -8.90 -7.28
N LEU A 120 11.57 -7.87 -7.12
CA LEU A 120 12.79 -7.63 -7.87
C LEU A 120 13.97 -7.58 -6.92
N THR A 121 15.01 -8.37 -7.18
CA THR A 121 16.26 -8.34 -6.43
C THR A 121 17.45 -7.95 -7.31
N GLY A 122 18.53 -7.47 -6.70
CA GLY A 122 19.77 -7.20 -7.41
C GLY A 122 19.60 -6.15 -8.51
N GLU A 123 20.13 -6.41 -9.69
CA GLU A 123 20.03 -5.53 -10.85
C GLU A 123 18.62 -5.46 -11.46
N ALA A 124 17.76 -6.45 -11.19
CA ALA A 124 16.38 -6.47 -11.69
C ALA A 124 15.55 -5.28 -11.16
N VAL A 125 15.97 -4.64 -10.05
CA VAL A 125 15.30 -3.44 -9.52
C VAL A 125 15.27 -2.26 -10.50
N ARG A 126 16.14 -2.26 -11.53
CA ARG A 126 16.13 -1.25 -12.61
C ARG A 126 14.83 -1.26 -13.41
N GLU A 127 14.14 -2.40 -13.48
CA GLU A 127 12.88 -2.55 -14.23
C GLU A 127 11.66 -1.94 -13.51
N LYS A 128 11.79 -1.52 -12.24
CA LYS A 128 10.65 -1.09 -11.40
C LYS A 128 9.80 0.02 -12.03
N LEU A 129 10.41 0.98 -12.73
CA LEU A 129 9.67 2.11 -13.31
C LEU A 129 8.78 1.69 -14.47
N ALA A 130 9.17 0.67 -15.24
CA ALA A 130 8.34 0.11 -16.30
C ALA A 130 7.19 -0.69 -15.69
N LEU A 131 7.51 -1.61 -14.77
CA LEU A 131 6.53 -2.48 -14.12
C LEU A 131 5.50 -1.70 -13.28
N ASN A 132 5.90 -0.59 -12.64
CA ASN A 132 4.98 0.27 -11.89
C ASN A 132 3.83 0.84 -12.72
N LYS A 133 4.02 1.01 -14.04
CA LYS A 133 2.98 1.52 -14.94
C LYS A 133 1.92 0.46 -15.27
N GLU A 134 2.24 -0.81 -15.11
CA GLU A 134 1.32 -1.94 -15.33
C GLU A 134 0.48 -2.28 -14.09
N LEU A 135 0.97 -1.90 -12.90
CA LEU A 135 0.34 -2.27 -11.63
C LEU A 135 -1.04 -1.61 -11.44
N PRO A 136 -2.01 -2.34 -10.84
CA PRO A 136 -3.28 -1.75 -10.45
C PRO A 136 -3.11 -0.76 -9.29
N ALA A 137 -4.09 0.13 -9.13
CA ALA A 137 -4.26 0.91 -7.92
C ALA A 137 -4.58 -0.03 -6.73
N LEU A 138 -4.04 0.28 -5.55
CA LEU A 138 -4.39 -0.43 -4.32
C LEU A 138 -5.75 0.02 -3.77
N LEU A 139 -6.13 1.26 -4.07
CA LEU A 139 -7.37 1.88 -3.63
C LEU A 139 -7.79 2.95 -4.65
N ALA A 140 -8.62 2.59 -5.62
CA ALA A 140 -9.16 3.50 -6.62
C ALA A 140 -10.37 4.26 -6.07
#